data_AF-A0A8S3FSZ3-F1
#
_entry.id   AF-A0A8S3FSZ3-F1
#
_cell.length_a   1.000
_cell.length_b   1.000
_cell.length_c   1.000
_cell.angle_alpha   90.00
_cell.angle_beta   90.00
_cell.angle_gamma   90.00
#
_symmetry.space_group_name_H-M   'P 1'
#
loop_
_entity.id
_entity.type
_entity.pdbx_description
1 polymer ?
#
loop_
_entity_poly.entity_id
_entity_poly.type
_entity_poly.pdbx_seq_one_letter_code
_entity_poly.pdbx_strand_id
1 'polypeptide(L)' 'MPENYRNNDIASTSAIDMLMKFGDVESAERMFRSIKAKGANIYGALMNG' A
#
# COMPACT_ATOMS: atom_id res chain seq x y z
N MET A 1 2.41 -15.98 -12.19
CA MET A 1 2.48 -15.59 -10.76
C MET A 1 1.19 -16.04 -10.08
N PRO A 2 1.21 -16.54 -8.83
CA PRO A 2 0.01 -17.05 -8.19
C PRO A 2 -1.00 -15.91 -7.95
N GLU A 3 -2.28 -16.17 -8.17
CA GLU A 3 -3.38 -15.20 -8.09
C GLU A 3 -3.47 -14.48 -6.73
N ASN A 4 -3.08 -15.19 -5.67
CA ASN A 4 -3.10 -14.72 -4.28
C ASN A 4 -2.17 -13.52 -4.03
N TYR A 5 -1.11 -13.34 -4.84
CA TYR A 5 -0.20 -12.20 -4.69
C TYR A 5 -0.82 -10.89 -5.21
N ARG A 6 -1.60 -10.94 -6.30
CA ARG A 6 -2.23 -9.73 -6.87
C ARG A 6 -3.31 -9.15 -5.96
N ASN A 7 -4.11 -10.00 -5.32
CA ASN A 7 -5.16 -9.52 -4.41
C ASN A 7 -4.56 -8.85 -3.16
N ASN A 8 -3.44 -9.35 -2.66
CA ASN A 8 -2.77 -8.74 -1.51
C ASN A 8 -2.17 -7.36 -1.86
N ASP A 9 -1.62 -7.22 -3.08
CA ASP A 9 -1.10 -5.94 -3.56
C ASP A 9 -2.19 -4.88 -3.73
N ILE A 10 -3.35 -5.26 -4.29
CA ILE A 10 -4.48 -4.33 -4.46
C ILE A 10 -5.01 -3.88 -3.10
N ALA A 11 -5.29 -4.81 -2.19
CA ALA A 11 -5.81 -4.48 -0.86
C ALA A 11 -4.84 -3.59 -0.07
N SER A 12 -3.55 -3.90 -0.13
CA SER A 12 -2.51 -3.09 0.54
C SER A 12 -2.37 -1.69 -0.07
N THR A 13 -2.45 -1.58 -1.39
CA THR A 13 -2.40 -0.29 -2.09
C THR A 13 -3.60 0.59 -1.70
N SER A 14 -4.81 0.02 -1.71
CA SER A 14 -6.03 0.75 -1.32
C SER A 14 -6.02 1.19 0.14
N ALA A 15 -5.48 0.35 1.04
CA ALA A 15 -5.35 0.72 2.45
C ALA A 15 -4.36 1.87 2.66
N ILE A 16 -3.20 1.84 2.00
CA ILE A 16 -2.21 2.93 2.04
C ILE A 16 -2.81 4.23 1.50
N ASP A 17 -3.48 4.18 0.35
CA ASP A 17 -4.12 5.36 -0.26
C ASP A 17 -5.19 5.97 0.67
N MET A 18 -6.00 5.14 1.33
CA MET A 18 -7.00 5.62 2.31
C MET A 18 -6.34 6.27 3.53
N LEU A 19 -5.31 5.64 4.09
CA LEU A 19 -4.59 6.16 5.27
C LEU A 19 -3.94 7.51 4.96
N MET A 20 -3.30 7.64 3.80
CA MET A 20 -2.72 8.89 3.34
C MET A 20 -3.77 10.01 3.18
N LYS A 21 -4.91 9.72 2.54
CA LYS A 21 -6.02 10.68 2.37
C LYS A 21 -6.65 11.14 3.69
N PHE A 22 -6.58 10.33 4.73
CA PHE A 22 -7.03 10.69 6.08
C PHE A 22 -5.95 11.36 6.92
N GLY A 23 -4.74 11.55 6.38
CA GLY A 23 -3.61 12.15 7.07
C GLY A 23 -2.92 11.24 8.08
N ASP A 24 -3.28 9.95 8.14
CA ASP A 24 -2.61 8.95 8.98
C ASP A 24 -1.36 8.38 8.27
N VAL A 25 -0.39 9.26 8.09
CA VAL A 25 0.87 8.98 7.39
C VAL A 25 1.68 7.90 8.10
N GLU A 26 1.67 7.86 9.43
CA GLU A 26 2.43 6.88 10.20
C GLU A 26 1.89 5.45 9.97
N SER A 27 0.57 5.27 9.98
CA SER A 27 -0.03 3.96 9.69
C SER A 27 0.23 3.54 8.24
N ALA A 28 0.15 4.48 7.29
CA ALA A 28 0.46 4.22 5.89
C ALA A 28 1.91 3.74 5.74
N GLU A 29 2.86 4.40 6.40
CA GLU A 29 4.28 4.03 6.37
C GLU A 29 4.53 2.66 7.01
N ARG A 30 3.93 2.38 8.18
CA ARG A 30 4.05 1.07 8.83
C ARG A 30 3.54 -0.05 7.93
N MET A 31 2.38 0.15 7.30
CA MET A 31 1.79 -0.83 6.39
C MET A 31 2.68 -1.03 5.16
N PHE A 32 3.13 0.05 4.53
CA PHE A 32 4.09 0.00 3.43
C PHE A 32 5.34 -0.82 3.82
N ARG A 33 5.95 -0.56 4.97
CA ARG A 33 7.14 -1.31 5.44
C ARG A 33 6.87 -2.80 5.66
N SER A 34 5.65 -3.19 6.05
CA SER A 34 5.28 -4.59 6.28
C SER A 34 5.19 -5.44 4.99
N ILE A 35 5.01 -4.81 3.82
CA ILE A 35 4.86 -5.52 2.54
C ILE A 35 6.23 -6.01 2.04
N LYS A 36 6.42 -7.32 1.92
CA LYS A 36 7.71 -7.91 1.52
C LYS A 36 8.08 -7.66 0.06
N ALA A 37 7.13 -7.78 -0.87
CA ALA A 37 7.31 -7.53 -2.29
C ALA A 37 6.40 -6.38 -2.71
N LYS A 38 6.97 -5.24 -3.09
CA LYS A 38 6.22 -4.02 -3.40
C LYS A 38 6.15 -3.80 -4.90
N GLY A 39 4.95 -3.73 -5.45
CA GLY A 39 4.71 -3.24 -6.81
C GLY A 39 4.82 -1.71 -6.90
N ALA A 40 5.01 -1.19 -8.12
CA ALA A 40 5.11 0.25 -8.38
C ALA A 40 3.87 1.04 -7.92
N ASN A 41 2.69 0.41 -7.97
CA ASN A 41 1.42 0.95 -7.48
C ASN A 41 1.45 1.30 -5.99
N ILE A 42 2.11 0.49 -5.15
CA ILE A 42 2.21 0.72 -3.70
C ILE A 42 3.07 1.98 -3.41
N TYR A 43 4.15 2.20 -4.16
CA TYR A 43 4.95 3.43 -4.05
C TYR A 43 4.14 4.66 -4.47
N GLY A 44 3.37 4.54 -5.55
CA GLY A 44 2.49 5.61 -6.03
C GLY A 44 1.45 6.00 -4.98
N ALA A 45 0.81 5.03 -4.33
CA ALA A 45 -0.16 5.29 -3.27
C ALA A 45 0.43 6.01 -2.05
N LEU A 46 1.69 5.74 -1.69
CA LEU A 46 2.36 6.42 -0.58
C LEU A 46 2.77 7.86 -0.95
N MET A 47 3.15 8.12 -2.21
CA MET A 47 3.58 9.44 -2.67
C MET A 47 2.41 10.38 -3.01
N ASN A 48 1.30 9.83 -3.47
CA ASN A 48 0.14 10.58 -3.98
C ASN A 48 -0.91 10.89 -2.88
N GLY A 49 -0.50 10.79 -1.62
CA GLY A 49 -1.31 11.09 -0.44
C GLY A 49 -1.84 12.52 -0.40
#